data_AF-A0A958KCB8-F1
#
_entry.id   AF-A0A958KCB8-F1
#
_cell.length_a   1.000
_cell.length_b   1.000
_cell.length_c   1.000
_cell.angle_alpha   90.00
_cell.angle_beta   90.00
_cell.angle_gamma   90.00
#
_symmetry.space_group_name_H-M   'P 1'
#
loop_
_entity.id
_entity.type
_entity.pdbx_description
1 polymer ?
#
loop_
_entity_poly.entity_id
_entity_poly.type
_entity_poly.pdbx_seq_one_letter_code
_entity_poly.pdbx_strand_id
1 'polypeptide(L)'
;MNDFFYPFLAFFLRRLVSPWLTQALWPLALVGVIFSAGCQLADNEIRGQINDTASTLPPDDPAPPPPACDATLLNAFGGGDGSSGEPFRVCSLNHWAHFAATNSSWDKFIRLESDLDFTSIDYANFHKIGTGGTPFTGHFDGNNKKIRNIAVDAGSDNVAVFMETGSNATFQNIFLENIHLTSTGGISTLIRTHKSGGTLTLNNVHLSAATFSTKGSGIIHESLGPVDISNVSVTDVSIPIGSLTGGVIGFLGNSGTFTNIDVINLSRTNIVDIFSNMGGVVGAAGGVATFNFQFTNINVTGLSIVGSANSGVGGILGRFSSSYMASVNINQAQVSGAINGMMVGGLVGEADVDTINITDSSFNGTLDGGSGTCGGLVGSIYANSGLVTQSFATGSATVWSGIGGGLIGGTSISGGLTLSNSYSSSSVNSTHASSGVVGGLVGSGGGTGTIDVINSYFAGTATGNNRLGCVAGVASATLTLSDVYYDSSTCDKNTVDSAPYAGGTGQPTANMQTATPFPNWNTGVWNFLSGSYPQL
;
A
#
# COMPACT_ATOMS: atom_id res chain seq x y z
N MET A 1 -19.53 25.96 12.62
CA MET A 1 -20.99 25.76 12.66
C MET A 1 -21.45 25.61 11.22
N ASN A 2 -21.88 24.39 10.86
CA ASN A 2 -22.86 23.99 9.84
C ASN A 2 -22.60 24.44 8.37
N ASP A 3 -22.59 23.63 7.32
CA ASP A 3 -23.12 22.27 7.07
C ASP A 3 -22.40 21.66 5.85
N PHE A 4 -22.14 20.35 5.87
CA PHE A 4 -21.90 19.53 4.67
C PHE A 4 -23.03 18.49 4.63
N PHE A 5 -23.93 18.61 3.64
CA PHE A 5 -24.96 17.62 3.32
C PHE A 5 -24.79 17.15 1.86
N TYR A 6 -25.04 15.85 1.67
CA TYR A 6 -25.04 15.02 0.46
C TYR A 6 -25.76 15.61 -0.78
N PRO A 7 -25.67 14.91 -1.93
CA PRO A 7 -26.88 14.18 -2.33
C PRO A 7 -26.68 12.75 -2.86
N PHE A 8 -27.54 11.85 -2.39
CA PHE A 8 -28.04 10.64 -3.05
C PHE A 8 -29.36 11.01 -3.75
N LEU A 9 -29.53 10.77 -5.07
CA LEU A 9 -30.82 10.42 -5.69
C LEU A 9 -30.63 9.97 -7.15
N ALA A 10 -30.88 8.69 -7.45
CA ALA A 10 -31.66 8.25 -8.62
C ALA A 10 -31.77 6.70 -8.63
N PHE A 11 -33.00 6.21 -8.47
CA PHE A 11 -33.44 4.84 -8.79
C PHE A 11 -34.63 4.94 -9.76
N PHE A 12 -34.89 3.85 -10.51
CA PHE A 12 -35.92 3.63 -11.57
C PHE A 12 -35.52 4.15 -12.98
N LEU A 13 -35.44 3.37 -14.07
CA LEU A 13 -36.14 2.17 -14.55
C LEU A 13 -35.24 1.38 -15.53
N ARG A 14 -35.23 0.03 -15.46
CA ARG A 14 -35.67 -0.88 -16.56
C ARG A 14 -35.36 -2.34 -16.25
N ARG A 15 -36.43 -3.15 -16.25
CA ARG A 15 -36.40 -4.60 -16.45
C ARG A 15 -37.43 -4.93 -17.55
N LEU A 16 -37.16 -6.01 -18.29
CA LEU A 16 -37.95 -6.65 -19.37
C LEU A 16 -37.70 -6.00 -20.75
N VAL A 17 -37.25 -6.70 -21.79
CA VAL A 17 -37.77 -7.96 -22.39
C VAL A 17 -36.61 -8.80 -23.00
N SER A 18 -36.86 -10.11 -23.10
CA SER A 18 -35.98 -11.25 -23.42
C SER A 18 -35.94 -11.60 -24.95
N PRO A 19 -35.54 -12.82 -25.40
CA PRO A 19 -34.49 -13.08 -26.41
C PRO A 19 -35.07 -13.62 -27.75
N TRP A 20 -34.31 -14.43 -28.52
CA TRP A 20 -34.56 -15.05 -29.85
C TRP A 20 -33.96 -14.22 -31.02
N LEU A 21 -33.16 -14.73 -31.98
CA LEU A 21 -33.26 -15.99 -32.73
C LEU A 21 -31.88 -16.38 -33.40
N THR A 22 -31.42 -17.60 -33.14
CA THR A 22 -30.89 -18.67 -34.04
C THR A 22 -29.98 -18.43 -35.28
N GLN A 23 -28.85 -19.16 -35.24
CA GLN A 23 -28.33 -20.16 -36.21
C GLN A 23 -27.93 -19.77 -37.65
N ALA A 24 -26.67 -20.09 -38.00
CA ALA A 24 -26.31 -20.81 -39.23
C ALA A 24 -24.96 -21.54 -39.07
N LEU A 25 -24.84 -22.66 -39.77
CA LEU A 25 -23.97 -23.82 -39.53
C LEU A 25 -22.82 -23.94 -40.56
N TRP A 26 -21.61 -24.32 -40.08
CA TRP A 26 -20.71 -25.41 -40.58
C TRP A 26 -19.78 -25.18 -41.82
N PRO A 27 -18.70 -26.00 -42.01
CA PRO A 27 -17.30 -25.56 -41.88
C PRO A 27 -16.46 -25.91 -43.13
N LEU A 28 -15.11 -25.82 -43.07
CA LEU A 28 -14.22 -26.79 -43.74
C LEU A 28 -12.77 -26.64 -43.25
N ALA A 29 -12.17 -27.78 -42.94
CA ALA A 29 -10.77 -27.98 -42.61
C ALA A 29 -10.03 -28.65 -43.77
N LEU A 30 -8.68 -28.56 -43.72
CA LEU A 30 -7.72 -29.55 -44.22
C LEU A 30 -7.49 -29.67 -45.75
N VAL A 31 -6.32 -29.22 -46.22
CA VAL A 31 -5.50 -29.97 -47.18
C VAL A 31 -4.03 -29.79 -46.79
N GLY A 32 -3.38 -30.90 -46.45
CA GLY A 32 -1.93 -31.01 -46.35
C GLY A 32 -1.36 -31.82 -47.52
N VAL A 33 -0.09 -31.52 -47.80
CA VAL A 33 0.98 -32.42 -48.28
C VAL A 33 0.91 -33.01 -49.71
N ILE A 34 2.09 -32.98 -50.35
CA ILE A 34 2.69 -33.77 -51.45
C ILE A 34 3.19 -32.76 -52.52
N PHE A 35 4.48 -32.44 -52.60
CA PHE A 35 5.49 -33.28 -53.26
C PHE A 35 6.89 -33.12 -52.64
N SER A 36 7.47 -34.27 -52.29
CA SER A 36 8.88 -34.48 -52.00
C SER A 36 9.71 -34.60 -53.28
N ALA A 37 11.02 -34.35 -53.12
CA ALA A 37 12.12 -34.81 -53.97
C ALA A 37 12.26 -34.15 -55.35
N GLY A 38 13.02 -33.06 -55.39
CA GLY A 38 13.47 -32.48 -56.65
C GLY A 38 14.21 -31.16 -56.55
N CYS A 39 14.97 -30.88 -55.48
CA CYS A 39 15.91 -29.75 -55.51
C CYS A 39 16.95 -29.88 -54.39
N GLN A 40 17.82 -30.89 -54.49
CA GLN A 40 18.98 -31.05 -53.59
C GLN A 40 20.30 -31.11 -54.38
N LEU A 41 20.32 -30.47 -55.56
CA LEU A 41 21.47 -30.41 -56.47
C LEU A 41 21.69 -29.02 -57.11
N ALA A 42 21.06 -27.96 -56.60
CA ALA A 42 21.30 -26.59 -57.07
C ALA A 42 21.81 -25.61 -55.98
N ASP A 43 21.97 -26.09 -54.74
CA ASP A 43 22.30 -25.23 -53.58
C ASP A 43 23.82 -25.11 -53.31
N ASN A 44 24.64 -25.88 -54.03
CA ASN A 44 26.10 -25.87 -53.87
C ASN A 44 26.87 -25.13 -54.98
N GLU A 45 26.23 -24.69 -56.07
CA GLU A 45 26.89 -23.87 -57.10
C GLU A 45 26.55 -22.38 -57.04
N ILE A 46 25.49 -21.98 -56.32
CA ILE A 46 25.14 -20.55 -56.15
C ILE A 46 25.80 -19.94 -54.89
N ARG A 47 26.16 -20.76 -53.89
CA ARG A 47 26.88 -20.29 -52.69
C ARG A 47 28.34 -19.89 -52.95
N GLY A 48 28.91 -20.25 -54.10
CA GLY A 48 30.30 -19.94 -54.47
C GLY A 48 30.52 -18.64 -55.24
N GLN A 49 29.45 -17.98 -55.73
CA GLN A 49 29.58 -16.82 -56.63
C GLN A 49 28.97 -15.51 -56.10
N ILE A 50 28.40 -15.49 -54.89
CA ILE A 50 27.88 -14.25 -54.27
C ILE A 50 28.87 -13.65 -53.24
N ASN A 51 29.99 -14.32 -52.96
CA ASN A 51 30.95 -13.87 -51.93
C ASN A 51 32.01 -12.86 -52.41
N ASP A 52 32.07 -12.48 -53.69
CA ASP A 52 33.17 -11.64 -54.22
C ASP A 52 32.77 -10.24 -54.72
N THR A 53 31.58 -9.74 -54.39
CA THR A 53 31.24 -8.31 -54.62
C THR A 53 30.62 -7.58 -53.42
N ALA A 54 30.60 -8.18 -52.23
CA ALA A 54 30.21 -7.48 -51.00
C ALA A 54 31.45 -6.92 -50.29
N SER A 55 32.19 -6.04 -50.96
CA SER A 55 33.22 -5.23 -50.30
C SER A 55 32.59 -3.97 -49.70
N THR A 56 32.67 -3.91 -48.37
CA THR A 56 32.73 -2.71 -47.52
C THR A 56 31.47 -1.85 -47.42
N LEU A 57 30.44 -2.35 -46.72
CA LEU A 57 29.87 -1.49 -45.69
C LEU A 57 30.67 -1.76 -44.40
N PRO A 58 31.17 -0.72 -43.71
CA PRO A 58 31.82 -0.93 -42.42
C PRO A 58 30.85 -1.66 -41.49
N PRO A 59 31.33 -2.42 -40.48
CA PRO A 59 30.44 -2.83 -39.39
C PRO A 59 29.71 -1.57 -38.92
N ASP A 60 28.39 -1.62 -38.74
CA ASP A 60 27.63 -0.51 -38.18
C ASP A 60 28.39 -0.02 -36.95
N ASP A 61 29.06 1.13 -37.11
CA ASP A 61 29.84 1.73 -36.05
C ASP A 61 28.82 1.96 -34.93
N PRO A 62 29.01 1.39 -33.71
CA PRO A 62 28.07 1.63 -32.63
C PRO A 62 27.89 3.15 -32.56
N ALA A 63 26.64 3.59 -32.68
CA ALA A 63 26.31 5.00 -32.72
C ALA A 63 27.16 5.73 -31.66
N PRO A 64 27.88 6.80 -32.04
CA PRO A 64 28.80 7.45 -31.12
C PRO A 64 28.08 7.71 -29.81
N PRO A 65 28.72 7.45 -28.65
CA PRO A 65 28.07 7.61 -27.37
C PRO A 65 27.47 9.01 -27.32
N PRO A 66 26.20 9.12 -26.96
CA PRO A 66 25.51 10.35 -27.24
C PRO A 66 26.09 11.49 -26.40
N PRO A 67 26.12 12.73 -26.92
CA PRO A 67 26.93 13.80 -26.39
C PRO A 67 26.71 13.99 -24.88
N ALA A 68 27.80 14.20 -24.14
CA ALA A 68 27.71 14.53 -22.72
C ALA A 68 26.86 15.79 -22.49
N CYS A 69 26.25 15.91 -21.32
CA CYS A 69 25.44 17.08 -20.98
C CYS A 69 26.27 18.36 -21.06
N ASP A 70 25.90 19.28 -21.95
CA ASP A 70 26.54 20.58 -22.11
C ASP A 70 25.97 21.57 -21.09
N ALA A 71 26.68 21.74 -19.97
CA ALA A 71 26.29 22.67 -18.90
C ALA A 71 26.43 24.15 -19.28
N THR A 72 26.98 24.48 -20.46
CA THR A 72 27.16 25.87 -20.91
C THR A 72 25.90 26.43 -21.60
N LEU A 73 24.95 25.57 -21.96
CA LEU A 73 23.69 25.97 -22.58
C LEU A 73 22.75 26.64 -21.57
N LEU A 74 22.70 27.96 -21.60
CA LEU A 74 21.77 28.74 -20.78
C LEU A 74 20.38 28.76 -21.40
N ASN A 75 19.34 28.63 -20.56
CA ASN A 75 17.93 28.62 -20.98
C ASN A 75 17.59 27.54 -22.02
N ALA A 76 18.27 26.40 -21.96
CA ALA A 76 18.02 25.23 -22.76
C ALA A 76 18.28 23.96 -21.93
N PHE A 77 17.97 22.80 -22.51
CA PHE A 77 18.49 21.53 -22.01
C PHE A 77 19.96 21.38 -22.38
N GLY A 78 20.71 20.58 -21.63
CA GLY A 78 22.12 20.30 -21.90
C GLY A 78 22.35 19.32 -23.06
N GLY A 79 21.35 19.11 -23.91
CA GLY A 79 21.35 18.13 -25.00
C GLY A 79 20.11 17.23 -25.00
N GLY A 80 20.03 16.36 -25.99
CA GLY A 80 18.88 15.49 -26.25
C GLY A 80 17.79 16.17 -27.07
N ASP A 81 16.92 15.36 -27.67
CA ASP A 81 15.74 15.80 -28.44
C ASP A 81 14.41 15.44 -27.75
N GLY A 82 14.48 14.80 -26.58
CA GLY A 82 13.32 14.38 -25.80
C GLY A 82 12.73 13.05 -26.25
N SER A 83 13.38 12.34 -27.18
CA SER A 83 13.05 10.95 -27.53
C SER A 83 13.60 9.96 -26.51
N SER A 84 13.17 8.70 -26.57
CA SER A 84 13.69 7.64 -25.70
C SER A 84 15.18 7.32 -25.95
N GLY A 85 15.67 7.55 -27.17
CA GLY A 85 17.10 7.38 -27.50
C GLY A 85 17.95 8.56 -27.03
N GLU A 86 17.41 9.78 -27.13
CA GLU A 86 18.08 11.03 -26.76
C GLU A 86 17.23 11.86 -25.80
N PRO A 87 17.07 11.43 -24.53
CA PRO A 87 16.28 12.17 -23.55
C PRO A 87 16.87 13.57 -23.32
N PHE A 88 16.00 14.54 -23.04
CA PHE A 88 16.45 15.88 -22.65
C PHE A 88 17.30 15.82 -21.37
N ARG A 89 18.49 16.40 -21.42
CA ARG A 89 19.51 16.27 -20.37
C ARG A 89 19.49 17.44 -19.40
N VAL A 90 19.41 17.12 -18.11
CA VAL A 90 19.40 18.12 -17.02
C VAL A 90 20.62 17.89 -16.13
N CYS A 91 21.62 18.77 -16.21
CA CYS A 91 22.85 18.75 -15.41
C CYS A 91 23.09 20.03 -14.60
N SER A 92 22.08 20.91 -14.49
CA SER A 92 22.18 22.15 -13.73
C SER A 92 20.80 22.66 -13.32
N LEU A 93 20.75 23.55 -12.32
CA LEU A 93 19.51 24.25 -11.96
C LEU A 93 18.98 25.14 -13.08
N ASN A 94 19.84 25.64 -13.98
CA ASN A 94 19.40 26.42 -15.15
C ASN A 94 18.64 25.53 -16.14
N HIS A 95 19.13 24.31 -16.40
CA HIS A 95 18.40 23.35 -17.24
C HIS A 95 17.10 22.91 -16.56
N TRP A 96 17.11 22.75 -15.23
CA TRP A 96 15.89 22.46 -14.47
C TRP A 96 14.86 23.59 -14.59
N ALA A 97 15.29 24.85 -14.45
CA ALA A 97 14.42 26.01 -14.62
C ALA A 97 13.84 26.08 -16.04
N HIS A 98 14.66 25.81 -17.07
CA HIS A 98 14.19 25.72 -18.45
C HIS A 98 13.18 24.60 -18.65
N PHE A 99 13.45 23.39 -18.12
CA PHE A 99 12.53 22.26 -18.16
C PHE A 99 11.17 22.62 -17.54
N ALA A 100 11.19 23.19 -16.33
CA ALA A 100 9.99 23.57 -15.62
C ALA A 100 9.23 24.73 -16.31
N ALA A 101 9.90 25.57 -17.10
CA ALA A 101 9.25 26.62 -17.89
C ALA A 101 8.72 26.15 -19.26
N THR A 102 9.11 24.95 -19.73
CA THR A 102 8.87 24.49 -21.10
C THR A 102 7.83 23.37 -21.13
N ASN A 103 6.55 23.75 -21.11
CA ASN A 103 5.43 22.79 -21.05
C ASN A 103 5.37 21.81 -22.25
N SER A 104 5.93 22.17 -23.41
CA SER A 104 6.05 21.30 -24.59
C SER A 104 7.03 20.14 -24.41
N SER A 105 7.79 20.13 -23.32
CA SER A 105 8.69 19.03 -22.94
C SER A 105 8.06 18.06 -21.93
N TRP A 106 6.89 18.39 -21.37
CA TRP A 106 6.30 17.61 -20.27
C TRP A 106 5.68 16.28 -20.69
N ASP A 107 5.64 15.99 -21.99
CA ASP A 107 5.26 14.70 -22.59
C ASP A 107 6.48 13.92 -23.14
N LYS A 108 7.70 14.39 -22.86
CA LYS A 108 8.97 13.85 -23.40
C LYS A 108 9.76 13.02 -22.38
N PHE A 109 10.86 12.46 -22.84
CA PHE A 109 11.85 11.79 -21.99
C PHE A 109 12.85 12.82 -21.45
N ILE A 110 12.98 12.87 -20.13
CA ILE A 110 13.86 13.77 -19.38
C ILE A 110 14.79 12.92 -18.53
N ARG A 111 16.09 13.21 -18.53
CA ARG A 111 17.08 12.49 -17.72
C ARG A 111 18.01 13.43 -16.95
N LEU A 112 18.21 13.17 -15.66
CA LEU A 112 19.22 13.86 -14.87
C LEU A 112 20.62 13.32 -15.18
N GLU A 113 21.59 14.22 -15.21
CA GLU A 113 22.99 13.92 -15.50
C GLU A 113 23.90 14.31 -14.34
N SER A 114 23.40 15.14 -13.43
CA SER A 114 24.06 15.52 -12.18
C SER A 114 23.05 15.58 -11.05
N ASP A 115 23.55 15.59 -9.82
CA ASP A 115 22.74 15.98 -8.66
C ASP A 115 22.30 17.44 -8.82
N LEU A 116 21.12 17.76 -8.29
CA LEU A 116 20.52 19.09 -8.24
C LEU A 116 20.35 19.52 -6.78
N ASP A 117 20.92 20.67 -6.44
CA ASP A 117 20.98 21.20 -5.07
C ASP A 117 20.21 22.52 -4.97
N PHE A 118 19.11 22.54 -4.20
CA PHE A 118 18.18 23.66 -4.14
C PHE A 118 18.42 24.61 -2.95
N THR A 119 19.56 24.51 -2.25
CA THR A 119 19.85 25.27 -1.00
C THR A 119 19.57 26.78 -1.06
N SER A 120 19.68 27.41 -2.23
CA SER A 120 19.48 28.87 -2.42
C SER A 120 18.26 29.21 -3.27
N ILE A 121 17.33 28.28 -3.44
CA ILE A 121 16.11 28.46 -4.20
C ILE A 121 14.94 28.67 -3.24
N ASP A 122 14.38 29.88 -3.24
CA ASP A 122 13.16 30.21 -2.50
C ASP A 122 11.91 29.77 -3.27
N TYR A 123 10.73 29.92 -2.65
CA TYR A 123 9.47 29.52 -3.28
C TYR A 123 9.19 30.26 -4.60
N ALA A 124 9.59 31.53 -4.73
CA ALA A 124 9.35 32.32 -5.94
C ALA A 124 10.14 31.79 -7.14
N ASN A 125 11.31 31.19 -6.89
CA ASN A 125 12.16 30.56 -7.90
C ASN A 125 12.04 29.03 -7.92
N PHE A 126 11.19 28.45 -7.07
CA PHE A 126 10.87 27.03 -7.08
C PHE A 126 9.90 26.73 -8.23
N HIS A 127 10.47 26.50 -9.42
CA HIS A 127 9.69 26.21 -10.62
C HIS A 127 9.00 24.86 -10.53
N LYS A 128 7.67 24.88 -10.65
CA LYS A 128 6.76 23.74 -10.54
C LYS A 128 6.50 23.13 -11.91
N ILE A 129 6.43 21.80 -11.99
CA ILE A 129 6.17 21.08 -13.24
C ILE A 129 4.75 20.54 -13.26
N GLY A 130 4.05 20.68 -14.38
CA GLY A 130 2.66 20.25 -14.54
C GLY A 130 1.65 21.25 -13.97
N THR A 131 0.50 21.36 -14.64
CA THR A 131 -0.63 22.21 -14.23
C THR A 131 -1.96 21.53 -14.53
N GLY A 132 -3.05 22.07 -13.99
CA GLY A 132 -4.44 21.67 -14.30
C GLY A 132 -4.74 21.49 -15.78
N GLY A 133 -4.25 22.40 -16.61
CA GLY A 133 -4.47 22.41 -18.06
C GLY A 133 -3.41 21.63 -18.86
N THR A 134 -2.21 21.46 -18.31
CA THR A 134 -1.11 20.74 -18.96
C THR A 134 -0.37 19.92 -17.91
N PRO A 135 -0.84 18.71 -17.59
CA PRO A 135 -0.16 17.84 -16.64
C PRO A 135 1.11 17.25 -17.26
N PHE A 136 2.05 16.81 -16.43
CA PHE A 136 3.21 16.04 -16.89
C PHE A 136 2.79 14.61 -17.24
N THR A 137 3.10 14.15 -18.46
CA THR A 137 2.78 12.81 -18.98
C THR A 137 4.01 12.08 -19.53
N GLY A 138 5.19 12.69 -19.40
CA GLY A 138 6.43 12.19 -19.94
C GLY A 138 7.12 11.14 -19.05
N HIS A 139 8.39 10.91 -19.34
CA HIS A 139 9.25 9.97 -18.63
C HIS A 139 10.36 10.74 -17.93
N PHE A 140 10.41 10.66 -16.60
CA PHE A 140 11.45 11.31 -15.82
C PHE A 140 12.39 10.27 -15.21
N ASP A 141 13.62 10.22 -15.72
CA ASP A 141 14.70 9.37 -15.22
C ASP A 141 15.69 10.20 -14.39
N GLY A 142 15.68 9.98 -13.08
CA GLY A 142 16.64 10.57 -12.16
C GLY A 142 18.05 10.03 -12.35
N ASN A 143 18.26 8.92 -13.07
CA ASN A 143 19.58 8.33 -13.34
C ASN A 143 20.44 8.15 -12.07
N ASN A 144 19.77 7.78 -10.97
CA ASN A 144 20.32 7.65 -9.62
C ASN A 144 20.95 8.94 -9.07
N LYS A 145 20.51 10.10 -9.56
CA LYS A 145 20.92 11.42 -9.09
C LYS A 145 20.00 11.92 -7.99
N LYS A 146 20.55 12.85 -7.22
CA LYS A 146 19.87 13.48 -6.09
C LYS A 146 19.19 14.78 -6.49
N ILE A 147 17.98 14.99 -5.99
CA ILE A 147 17.29 16.28 -5.91
C ILE A 147 17.21 16.60 -4.42
N ARG A 148 17.94 17.62 -3.96
CA ARG A 148 18.16 17.80 -2.52
C ARG A 148 18.09 19.24 -2.04
N ASN A 149 17.98 19.40 -0.72
CA ASN A 149 18.02 20.69 -0.02
C ASN A 149 16.90 21.65 -0.47
N ILE A 150 15.70 21.13 -0.70
CA ILE A 150 14.52 21.96 -1.00
C ILE A 150 13.98 22.49 0.32
N ALA A 151 14.00 23.81 0.51
CA ALA A 151 13.42 24.49 1.67
C ALA A 151 12.44 25.57 1.19
N VAL A 152 11.15 25.25 1.17
CA VAL A 152 10.12 26.07 0.53
C VAL A 152 8.97 26.36 1.49
N ASP A 153 8.60 27.64 1.61
CA ASP A 153 7.34 28.07 2.23
C ASP A 153 6.38 28.54 1.13
N ALA A 154 5.34 27.75 0.91
CA ALA A 154 4.31 27.99 -0.09
C ALA A 154 3.10 28.75 0.48
N GLY A 155 3.12 29.16 1.76
CA GLY A 155 2.01 29.85 2.40
C GLY A 155 0.73 29.01 2.38
N SER A 156 -0.27 29.42 1.60
CA SER A 156 -1.53 28.68 1.44
C SER A 156 -1.58 27.71 0.25
N ASP A 157 -0.57 27.73 -0.61
CA ASP A 157 -0.57 26.98 -1.86
C ASP A 157 -0.15 25.52 -1.66
N ASN A 158 -0.63 24.64 -2.53
CA ASN A 158 -0.09 23.28 -2.61
C ASN A 158 1.38 23.29 -3.08
N VAL A 159 2.18 22.34 -2.59
CA VAL A 159 3.61 22.25 -2.94
C VAL A 159 4.05 20.81 -3.20
N ALA A 160 4.67 20.62 -4.36
CA ALA A 160 5.41 19.44 -4.80
C ALA A 160 6.30 19.82 -5.99
N VAL A 161 7.27 18.97 -6.34
CA VAL A 161 8.10 19.16 -7.55
C VAL A 161 7.23 19.08 -8.82
N PHE A 162 6.38 18.07 -8.91
CA PHE A 162 5.39 17.87 -9.97
C PHE A 162 3.99 18.13 -9.39
N MET A 163 3.36 19.22 -9.78
CA MET A 163 2.05 19.62 -9.27
C MET A 163 0.94 18.75 -9.83
N GLU A 164 0.98 18.44 -11.13
CA GLU A 164 0.01 17.55 -11.75
C GLU A 164 0.65 16.62 -12.76
N THR A 165 0.34 15.33 -12.64
CA THR A 165 0.69 14.29 -13.61
C THR A 165 -0.56 13.72 -14.26
N GLY A 166 -0.45 13.34 -15.53
CA GLY A 166 -1.53 12.77 -16.32
C GLY A 166 -1.23 11.32 -16.69
N SER A 167 -1.97 10.80 -17.67
CA SER A 167 -1.88 9.40 -18.10
C SER A 167 -0.45 8.97 -18.41
N ASN A 168 -0.04 7.84 -17.85
CA ASN A 168 1.20 7.13 -18.18
C ASN A 168 2.50 7.88 -17.86
N ALA A 169 2.44 8.90 -16.99
CA ALA A 169 3.65 9.52 -16.46
C ALA A 169 4.51 8.47 -15.73
N THR A 170 5.82 8.52 -15.94
CA THR A 170 6.76 7.59 -15.28
C THR A 170 7.89 8.33 -14.59
N PHE A 171 8.29 7.81 -13.43
CA PHE A 171 9.34 8.35 -12.58
C PHE A 171 10.25 7.21 -12.16
N GLN A 172 11.55 7.32 -12.46
CA GLN A 172 12.50 6.27 -12.11
C GLN A 172 13.84 6.79 -11.62
N ASN A 173 14.51 6.00 -10.76
CA ASN A 173 15.89 6.23 -10.31
C ASN A 173 16.12 7.61 -9.66
N ILE A 174 15.23 8.03 -8.76
CA ILE A 174 15.23 9.37 -8.16
C ILE A 174 15.56 9.27 -6.67
N PHE A 175 16.48 10.12 -6.21
CA PHE A 175 16.77 10.30 -4.78
C PHE A 175 16.37 11.71 -4.33
N LEU A 176 15.40 11.81 -3.43
CA LEU A 176 14.96 13.05 -2.79
C LEU A 176 15.56 13.11 -1.37
N GLU A 177 16.36 14.15 -1.09
CA GLU A 177 17.12 14.23 0.16
C GLU A 177 16.96 15.61 0.81
N ASN A 178 16.72 15.64 2.13
CA ASN A 178 16.71 16.87 2.92
C ASN A 178 15.68 17.89 2.40
N ILE A 179 14.40 17.56 2.58
CA ILE A 179 13.26 18.30 2.03
C ILE A 179 12.41 18.92 3.15
N HIS A 180 12.33 20.24 3.19
CA HIS A 180 11.56 21.00 4.18
C HIS A 180 10.48 21.82 3.47
N LEU A 181 9.21 21.42 3.64
CA LEU A 181 8.08 22.07 2.97
C LEU A 181 7.12 22.65 4.01
N THR A 182 6.86 23.95 3.88
CA THR A 182 5.87 24.67 4.68
C THR A 182 4.72 25.09 3.78
N SER A 183 3.50 24.79 4.20
CA SER A 183 2.25 25.16 3.51
C SER A 183 1.04 24.85 4.39
N THR A 184 -0.09 25.53 4.21
CA THR A 184 -1.42 25.10 4.71
C THR A 184 -2.25 24.31 3.68
N GLY A 185 -1.77 24.25 2.43
CA GLY A 185 -2.26 23.42 1.34
C GLY A 185 -1.82 21.95 1.47
N GLY A 186 -1.95 21.18 0.39
CA GLY A 186 -1.46 19.81 0.30
C GLY A 186 0.04 19.76 0.02
N ILE A 187 0.78 19.05 0.87
CA ILE A 187 2.23 18.88 0.77
C ILE A 187 2.59 17.47 0.30
N SER A 188 3.52 17.39 -0.64
CA SER A 188 4.27 16.16 -0.96
C SER A 188 5.60 16.51 -1.57
N THR A 189 6.58 15.62 -1.54
CA THR A 189 7.87 15.90 -2.15
C THR A 189 7.83 15.84 -3.68
N LEU A 190 7.38 14.72 -4.26
CA LEU A 190 7.50 14.50 -5.70
C LEU A 190 6.24 14.92 -6.47
N ILE A 191 5.08 14.34 -6.15
CA ILE A 191 3.84 14.52 -6.95
C ILE A 191 2.73 15.00 -6.05
N ARG A 192 2.14 16.16 -6.35
CA ARG A 192 0.92 16.57 -5.69
C ARG A 192 -0.23 15.68 -6.17
N THR A 193 -0.68 15.83 -7.42
CA THR A 193 -1.86 15.07 -7.90
C THR A 193 -1.51 14.27 -9.15
N HIS A 194 -1.88 13.00 -9.15
CA HIS A 194 -2.03 12.21 -10.37
C HIS A 194 -3.50 12.14 -10.80
N LYS A 195 -3.79 12.54 -12.03
CA LYS A 195 -5.15 12.58 -12.59
C LYS A 195 -5.61 11.19 -13.03
N SER A 196 -6.92 11.00 -13.09
CA SER A 196 -7.49 9.80 -13.72
C SER A 196 -7.20 9.77 -15.23
N GLY A 197 -7.20 8.58 -15.82
CA GLY A 197 -7.07 8.39 -17.27
C GLY A 197 -5.85 7.57 -17.73
N GLY A 198 -4.99 7.13 -16.82
CA GLY A 198 -3.86 6.23 -17.11
C GLY A 198 -3.13 5.84 -15.82
N THR A 199 -2.13 4.99 -15.93
CA THR A 199 -1.37 4.51 -14.76
C THR A 199 -0.16 5.39 -14.50
N LEU A 200 0.02 5.88 -13.28
CA LEU A 200 1.29 6.47 -12.83
C LEU A 200 2.27 5.36 -12.44
N THR A 201 3.49 5.39 -12.96
CA THR A 201 4.53 4.40 -12.63
C THR A 201 5.67 5.05 -11.86
N LEU A 202 5.98 4.51 -10.67
CA LEU A 202 7.18 4.85 -9.89
C LEU A 202 8.05 3.61 -9.74
N ASN A 203 9.33 3.72 -10.07
CA ASN A 203 10.30 2.63 -9.89
C ASN A 203 11.61 3.16 -9.33
N ASN A 204 12.14 2.58 -8.25
CA ASN A 204 13.45 3.00 -7.71
C ASN A 204 13.45 4.50 -7.30
N VAL A 205 12.48 4.89 -6.47
CA VAL A 205 12.30 6.28 -5.98
C VAL A 205 12.46 6.29 -4.46
N HIS A 206 13.38 7.13 -3.97
CA HIS A 206 13.78 7.15 -2.58
C HIS A 206 13.64 8.55 -1.98
N LEU A 207 12.96 8.64 -0.85
CA LEU A 207 12.84 9.85 -0.05
C LEU A 207 13.55 9.66 1.30
N SER A 208 14.45 10.56 1.65
CA SER A 208 15.14 10.57 2.94
C SER A 208 15.17 11.97 3.56
N ALA A 209 14.91 12.05 4.87
CA ALA A 209 14.95 13.28 5.66
C ALA A 209 14.00 14.36 5.11
N ALA A 210 12.70 14.24 5.43
CA ALA A 210 11.71 15.24 5.06
C ALA A 210 10.87 15.71 6.24
N THR A 211 10.57 17.01 6.29
CA THR A 211 9.70 17.59 7.32
C THR A 211 8.65 18.49 6.69
N PHE A 212 7.40 18.30 7.07
CA PHE A 212 6.28 19.11 6.58
C PHE A 212 5.71 19.97 7.71
N SER A 213 5.13 21.13 7.39
CA SER A 213 4.47 21.97 8.41
C SER A 213 3.03 21.53 8.69
N THR A 214 2.33 20.98 7.69
CA THR A 214 0.92 20.58 7.80
C THR A 214 0.61 19.27 7.05
N LYS A 215 -0.64 19.12 6.57
CA LYS A 215 -1.13 17.94 5.86
C LYS A 215 -0.25 17.61 4.67
N GLY A 216 0.34 16.43 4.73
CA GLY A 216 1.19 15.98 3.67
C GLY A 216 1.39 14.48 3.67
N SER A 217 2.09 14.06 2.64
CA SER A 217 2.42 12.68 2.32
C SER A 217 3.84 12.68 1.76
N GLY A 218 4.59 11.60 1.93
CA GLY A 218 6.01 11.63 1.56
C GLY A 218 6.21 11.89 0.07
N ILE A 219 5.79 10.97 -0.80
CA ILE A 219 6.09 11.03 -2.25
C ILE A 219 4.93 11.61 -3.06
N ILE A 220 3.72 11.06 -2.88
CA ILE A 220 2.52 11.44 -3.62
C ILE A 220 1.46 11.94 -2.64
N HIS A 221 0.92 13.13 -2.85
CA HIS A 221 -0.19 13.60 -2.01
C HIS A 221 -1.50 12.89 -2.37
N GLU A 222 -1.87 12.87 -3.66
CA GLU A 222 -3.13 12.31 -4.14
C GLU A 222 -2.99 11.62 -5.50
N SER A 223 -3.60 10.45 -5.65
CA SER A 223 -3.75 9.78 -6.94
C SER A 223 -5.20 9.42 -7.23
N LEU A 224 -5.75 9.93 -8.33
CA LEU A 224 -7.10 9.63 -8.83
C LEU A 224 -7.07 8.59 -9.98
N GLY A 225 -5.90 8.39 -10.58
CA GLY A 225 -5.62 7.31 -11.53
C GLY A 225 -4.96 6.10 -10.85
N PRO A 226 -4.93 4.94 -11.52
CA PRO A 226 -4.22 3.78 -11.03
C PRO A 226 -2.72 4.05 -10.85
N VAL A 227 -2.09 3.33 -9.91
CA VAL A 227 -0.65 3.43 -9.65
C VAL A 227 0.04 2.08 -9.72
N ASP A 228 1.27 2.08 -10.21
CA ASP A 228 2.21 0.96 -10.13
C ASP A 228 3.52 1.46 -9.49
N ILE A 229 3.79 1.02 -8.26
CA ILE A 229 4.88 1.53 -7.44
C ILE A 229 5.76 0.37 -6.99
N SER A 230 7.04 0.43 -7.37
CA SER A 230 8.00 -0.61 -7.04
C SER A 230 9.36 -0.06 -6.58
N ASN A 231 9.99 -0.76 -5.63
CA ASN A 231 11.33 -0.44 -5.11
C ASN A 231 11.41 1.00 -4.60
N VAL A 232 10.53 1.33 -3.64
CA VAL A 232 10.43 2.69 -3.10
C VAL A 232 10.78 2.68 -1.62
N SER A 233 11.58 3.65 -1.18
CA SER A 233 11.86 3.84 0.24
C SER A 233 11.50 5.24 0.72
N VAL A 234 10.93 5.34 1.92
CA VAL A 234 10.61 6.58 2.61
C VAL A 234 11.21 6.51 4.01
N THR A 235 12.22 7.34 4.29
CA THR A 235 13.01 7.26 5.52
C THR A 235 13.10 8.60 6.23
N ASP A 236 12.93 8.60 7.55
CA ASP A 236 13.06 9.77 8.42
C ASP A 236 12.17 10.94 7.96
N VAL A 237 10.86 10.66 7.89
CA VAL A 237 9.86 11.66 7.50
C VAL A 237 9.01 12.05 8.71
N SER A 238 8.88 13.35 8.96
CA SER A 238 8.09 13.91 10.06
C SER A 238 6.93 14.76 9.53
N ILE A 239 5.71 14.36 9.90
CA ILE A 239 4.46 14.99 9.48
C ILE A 239 3.69 15.39 10.74
N PRO A 240 3.87 16.63 11.25
CA PRO A 240 3.43 17.02 12.58
C PRO A 240 1.91 17.10 12.69
N ILE A 241 1.20 17.57 11.67
CA ILE A 241 -0.27 17.66 11.62
C ILE A 241 -0.79 17.32 10.22
N GLY A 242 -2.08 17.05 10.06
CA GLY A 242 -2.71 16.74 8.78
C GLY A 242 -3.74 15.62 8.76
N SER A 243 -4.61 15.66 7.74
CA SER A 243 -5.44 14.54 7.30
C SER A 243 -4.78 13.87 6.08
N LEU A 244 -4.95 12.55 5.92
CA LEU A 244 -4.43 11.76 4.76
C LEU A 244 -2.90 11.60 4.75
N THR A 245 -2.34 11.20 5.89
CA THR A 245 -0.89 10.99 6.00
C THR A 245 -0.52 9.61 5.50
N GLY A 246 0.25 9.53 4.42
CA GLY A 246 0.90 8.32 3.95
C GLY A 246 2.38 8.58 3.64
N GLY A 247 3.25 7.65 4.00
CA GLY A 247 4.67 7.74 3.65
C GLY A 247 4.86 7.77 2.14
N VAL A 248 4.15 6.92 1.40
CA VAL A 248 4.21 6.89 -0.06
C VAL A 248 3.09 7.72 -0.68
N ILE A 249 1.82 7.43 -0.35
CA ILE A 249 0.64 8.11 -0.91
C ILE A 249 -0.29 8.60 0.19
N GLY A 250 -0.74 9.86 0.13
CA GLY A 250 -1.78 10.37 1.03
C GLY A 250 -3.15 9.77 0.78
N PHE A 251 -3.70 10.02 -0.42
CA PHE A 251 -4.97 9.45 -0.88
C PHE A 251 -4.83 8.69 -2.19
N LEU A 252 -5.35 7.47 -2.22
CA LEU A 252 -5.43 6.64 -3.42
C LEU A 252 -6.90 6.37 -3.80
N GLY A 253 -7.36 7.07 -4.83
CA GLY A 253 -8.73 7.02 -5.35
C GLY A 253 -9.00 5.96 -6.41
N ASN A 254 -8.04 5.05 -6.65
CA ASN A 254 -8.09 4.06 -7.72
C ASN A 254 -7.27 2.80 -7.35
N SER A 255 -7.18 1.83 -8.26
CA SER A 255 -6.35 0.63 -8.06
C SER A 255 -4.87 0.97 -7.85
N GLY A 256 -4.16 0.17 -7.08
CA GLY A 256 -2.73 0.37 -6.82
C GLY A 256 -1.99 -0.93 -6.63
N THR A 257 -0.82 -1.04 -7.25
CA THR A 257 0.14 -2.12 -6.99
C THR A 257 1.37 -1.53 -6.29
N PHE A 258 1.75 -2.15 -5.19
CA PHE A 258 2.88 -1.75 -4.34
C PHE A 258 3.77 -2.97 -4.11
N THR A 259 5.01 -2.91 -4.59
CA THR A 259 5.98 -4.02 -4.47
C THR A 259 7.31 -3.53 -3.94
N ASN A 260 7.90 -4.20 -2.96
CA ASN A 260 9.19 -3.82 -2.38
C ASN A 260 9.18 -2.38 -1.87
N ILE A 261 8.37 -2.12 -0.84
CA ILE A 261 8.23 -0.79 -0.24
C ILE A 261 8.81 -0.80 1.16
N ASP A 262 9.74 0.12 1.41
CA ASP A 262 10.34 0.35 2.72
C ASP A 262 9.87 1.70 3.29
N VAL A 263 9.22 1.69 4.45
CA VAL A 263 8.90 2.93 5.19
C VAL A 263 9.54 2.87 6.57
N ILE A 264 10.47 3.78 6.85
CA ILE A 264 11.32 3.73 8.04
C ILE A 264 11.22 5.07 8.78
N ASN A 265 10.95 5.03 10.08
CA ASN A 265 10.90 6.21 10.95
C ASN A 265 9.92 7.30 10.46
N LEU A 266 8.74 6.89 9.97
CA LEU A 266 7.66 7.83 9.70
C LEU A 266 7.01 8.24 11.03
N SER A 267 7.01 9.53 11.32
CA SER A 267 6.54 10.05 12.60
C SER A 267 5.49 11.16 12.46
N ARG A 268 4.54 11.14 13.40
CA ARG A 268 3.59 12.20 13.69
C ARG A 268 3.37 12.28 15.19
N THR A 269 3.72 13.42 15.79
CA THR A 269 3.68 13.59 17.24
C THR A 269 2.63 14.59 17.75
N ASN A 270 2.04 15.42 16.88
CA ASN A 270 1.08 16.44 17.30
C ASN A 270 -0.34 16.12 16.81
N ILE A 271 -1.29 16.08 17.74
CA ILE A 271 -2.72 15.96 17.43
C ILE A 271 -3.33 17.34 17.51
N VAL A 272 -3.54 17.98 16.36
CA VAL A 272 -4.33 19.24 16.29
C VAL A 272 -5.63 19.04 15.51
N ASP A 273 -5.75 17.95 14.75
CA ASP A 273 -6.89 17.70 13.88
C ASP A 273 -7.92 16.76 14.50
N ILE A 274 -9.18 16.88 14.07
CA ILE A 274 -10.29 16.04 14.52
C ILE A 274 -10.51 14.80 13.63
N PHE A 275 -9.98 14.78 12.40
CA PHE A 275 -10.04 13.64 11.47
C PHE A 275 -8.68 13.41 10.81
N SER A 276 -8.11 12.21 10.98
CA SER A 276 -6.80 11.87 10.42
C SER A 276 -6.76 10.40 9.99
N ASN A 277 -6.95 10.11 8.71
CA ASN A 277 -6.66 8.78 8.18
C ASN A 277 -5.16 8.71 7.89
N MET A 278 -4.51 7.66 8.39
CA MET A 278 -3.06 7.59 8.44
C MET A 278 -2.55 6.18 8.18
N GLY A 279 -1.66 6.04 7.20
CA GLY A 279 -0.99 4.80 6.86
C GLY A 279 0.51 5.00 6.81
N GLY A 280 1.31 3.98 7.11
CA GLY A 280 2.73 4.04 6.80
C GLY A 280 2.98 4.15 5.28
N VAL A 281 2.23 3.41 4.47
CA VAL A 281 2.35 3.46 3.00
C VAL A 281 1.27 4.36 2.38
N VAL A 282 -0.01 4.06 2.63
CA VAL A 282 -1.18 4.75 2.07
C VAL A 282 -2.05 5.32 3.18
N GLY A 283 -2.23 6.64 3.20
CA GLY A 283 -3.05 7.32 4.22
C GLY A 283 -4.52 6.91 4.21
N ALA A 284 -5.17 7.10 3.07
CA ALA A 284 -6.52 6.61 2.83
C ALA A 284 -6.72 6.16 1.39
N ALA A 285 -7.72 5.31 1.20
CA ALA A 285 -8.15 4.86 -0.10
C ALA A 285 -9.68 4.80 -0.19
N GLY A 286 -10.23 4.90 -1.39
CA GLY A 286 -11.67 4.82 -1.62
C GLY A 286 -12.10 5.36 -2.97
N GLY A 287 -13.37 5.15 -3.33
CA GLY A 287 -13.99 5.72 -4.53
C GLY A 287 -15.14 4.87 -5.05
N VAL A 288 -15.65 5.12 -6.24
CA VAL A 288 -16.96 4.57 -6.68
C VAL A 288 -16.88 3.45 -7.72
N ALA A 289 -15.73 2.79 -7.87
CA ALA A 289 -15.53 1.73 -8.86
C ALA A 289 -14.92 0.45 -8.25
N THR A 290 -14.78 -0.59 -9.07
CA THR A 290 -14.02 -1.80 -8.73
C THR A 290 -12.55 -1.44 -8.69
N PHE A 291 -11.94 -1.55 -7.51
CA PHE A 291 -10.53 -1.24 -7.31
C PHE A 291 -9.79 -2.40 -6.69
N ASN A 292 -8.56 -2.60 -7.13
CA ASN A 292 -7.68 -3.64 -6.60
C ASN A 292 -6.44 -3.01 -6.00
N PHE A 293 -6.20 -3.27 -4.71
CA PHE A 293 -5.04 -2.80 -3.97
C PHE A 293 -4.17 -4.00 -3.61
N GLN A 294 -3.03 -4.11 -4.28
CA GLN A 294 -2.05 -5.16 -4.09
C GLN A 294 -0.83 -4.61 -3.34
N PHE A 295 -0.52 -5.18 -2.20
CA PHE A 295 0.67 -4.90 -1.41
C PHE A 295 1.50 -6.17 -1.31
N THR A 296 2.74 -6.15 -1.79
CA THR A 296 3.64 -7.33 -1.76
C THR A 296 5.02 -6.92 -1.30
N ASN A 297 5.59 -7.67 -0.35
CA ASN A 297 6.91 -7.39 0.21
C ASN A 297 7.00 -5.94 0.74
N ILE A 298 6.22 -5.68 1.78
CA ILE A 298 6.12 -4.35 2.41
C ILE A 298 6.80 -4.40 3.76
N ASN A 299 7.77 -3.54 3.99
CA ASN A 299 8.48 -3.43 5.25
C ASN A 299 8.29 -2.02 5.81
N VAL A 300 7.70 -1.94 7.01
CA VAL A 300 7.44 -0.67 7.67
C VAL A 300 7.96 -0.73 9.10
N THR A 301 8.94 0.12 9.45
CA THR A 301 9.61 0.05 10.76
C THR A 301 9.75 1.42 11.41
N GLY A 302 9.79 1.43 12.75
CA GLY A 302 9.96 2.68 13.50
C GLY A 302 8.78 3.64 13.36
N LEU A 303 7.58 3.15 13.04
CA LEU A 303 6.40 4.02 13.00
C LEU A 303 6.16 4.65 14.37
N SER A 304 5.86 5.93 14.38
CA SER A 304 5.34 6.65 15.55
C SER A 304 4.20 7.53 15.10
N ILE A 305 3.00 6.94 15.05
CA ILE A 305 1.82 7.60 14.51
C ILE A 305 0.80 7.82 15.62
N VAL A 306 0.38 9.07 15.79
CA VAL A 306 -0.68 9.45 16.72
C VAL A 306 -1.84 10.09 15.95
N GLY A 307 -2.93 9.32 15.83
CA GLY A 307 -4.18 9.70 15.18
C GLY A 307 -5.14 10.45 16.10
N SER A 308 -6.17 11.03 15.50
CA SER A 308 -7.23 11.79 16.19
C SER A 308 -8.41 10.91 16.63
N ALA A 309 -9.38 11.52 17.32
CA ALA A 309 -10.58 10.83 17.84
C ALA A 309 -11.50 10.18 16.79
N ASN A 310 -11.24 10.34 15.49
CA ASN A 310 -11.99 9.68 14.40
C ASN A 310 -11.05 9.28 13.25
N SER A 311 -9.98 8.60 13.61
CA SER A 311 -8.89 8.20 12.72
C SER A 311 -8.93 6.70 12.42
N GLY A 312 -8.82 6.34 11.14
CA GLY A 312 -8.35 5.01 10.74
C GLY A 312 -6.84 5.05 10.59
N VAL A 313 -6.14 4.27 11.44
CA VAL A 313 -4.68 4.28 11.50
C VAL A 313 -4.14 2.87 11.30
N GLY A 314 -3.31 2.72 10.27
CA GLY A 314 -2.70 1.45 9.90
C GLY A 314 -1.21 1.59 9.61
N GLY A 315 -0.45 0.51 9.71
CA GLY A 315 0.94 0.52 9.29
C GLY A 315 1.14 0.56 7.78
N ILE A 316 0.21 0.01 7.01
CA ILE A 316 0.23 0.03 5.55
C ILE A 316 -0.86 0.95 5.03
N LEU A 317 -2.10 0.69 5.45
CA LEU A 317 -3.28 1.41 4.98
C LEU A 317 -4.06 1.97 6.18
N GLY A 318 -4.26 3.28 6.23
CA GLY A 318 -5.02 3.91 7.32
C GLY A 318 -6.49 3.56 7.28
N ARG A 319 -7.19 4.06 6.26
CA ARG A 319 -8.61 3.79 6.07
C ARG A 319 -8.95 3.55 4.62
N PHE A 320 -9.70 2.50 4.37
CA PHE A 320 -10.48 2.34 3.16
C PHE A 320 -11.93 2.77 3.42
N SER A 321 -12.45 3.76 2.71
CA SER A 321 -13.85 4.17 2.83
C SER A 321 -14.60 3.97 1.52
N SER A 322 -15.70 3.21 1.57
CA SER A 322 -16.71 3.12 0.53
C SER A 322 -16.20 2.61 -0.82
N SER A 323 -16.24 1.29 -1.02
CA SER A 323 -16.63 0.70 -2.31
C SER A 323 -17.00 -0.77 -2.14
N TYR A 324 -18.27 -1.11 -2.37
CA TYR A 324 -18.83 -2.48 -2.36
C TYR A 324 -18.18 -3.46 -3.36
N MET A 325 -17.12 -3.05 -4.08
CA MET A 325 -16.42 -3.86 -5.07
C MET A 325 -14.89 -3.70 -5.03
N ALA A 326 -14.30 -3.14 -3.96
CA ALA A 326 -12.85 -3.10 -3.83
C ALA A 326 -12.29 -4.35 -3.16
N SER A 327 -11.04 -4.67 -3.49
CA SER A 327 -10.26 -5.68 -2.79
C SER A 327 -8.95 -5.08 -2.25
N VAL A 328 -8.59 -5.48 -1.03
CA VAL A 328 -7.30 -5.18 -0.41
C VAL A 328 -6.59 -6.50 -0.17
N ASN A 329 -5.45 -6.70 -0.82
CA ASN A 329 -4.64 -7.91 -0.66
C ASN A 329 -3.23 -7.52 -0.20
N ILE A 330 -2.85 -7.97 0.99
CA ILE A 330 -1.56 -7.72 1.61
C ILE A 330 -0.85 -9.06 1.74
N ASN A 331 0.32 -9.16 1.13
CA ASN A 331 1.13 -10.36 1.13
C ASN A 331 2.57 -10.01 1.54
N GLN A 332 3.16 -10.81 2.43
CA GLN A 332 4.55 -10.64 2.87
C GLN A 332 4.82 -9.24 3.44
N ALA A 333 4.01 -8.84 4.41
CA ALA A 333 4.21 -7.56 5.08
C ALA A 333 4.81 -7.70 6.48
N GLN A 334 5.74 -6.83 6.83
CA GLN A 334 6.32 -6.74 8.16
C GLN A 334 6.19 -5.31 8.66
N VAL A 335 5.43 -5.10 9.72
CA VAL A 335 5.22 -3.77 10.29
C VAL A 335 5.65 -3.72 11.75
N SER A 336 6.34 -2.66 12.14
CA SER A 336 6.64 -2.37 13.54
C SER A 336 6.54 -0.88 13.90
N GLY A 337 6.14 -0.61 15.14
CA GLY A 337 6.10 0.74 15.69
C GLY A 337 4.99 0.96 16.72
N ALA A 338 4.80 2.22 17.09
CA ALA A 338 3.74 2.69 17.97
C ALA A 338 2.65 3.40 17.14
N ILE A 339 1.42 2.89 17.23
CA ILE A 339 0.28 3.38 16.48
C ILE A 339 -0.87 3.67 17.44
N ASN A 340 -1.35 4.91 17.44
CA ASN A 340 -2.49 5.36 18.24
C ASN A 340 -3.56 5.97 17.33
N GLY A 341 -4.84 5.78 17.66
CA GLY A 341 -5.96 6.30 16.89
C GLY A 341 -7.31 5.80 17.41
N MET A 342 -8.35 5.85 16.56
CA MET A 342 -9.68 5.30 16.89
C MET A 342 -9.89 3.90 16.31
N MET A 343 -9.56 3.67 15.04
CA MET A 343 -9.62 2.36 14.39
C MET A 343 -8.20 1.98 14.02
N VAL A 344 -7.56 1.21 14.88
CA VAL A 344 -6.12 0.96 14.83
C VAL A 344 -5.86 -0.48 14.43
N GLY A 345 -5.11 -0.66 13.35
CA GLY A 345 -4.56 -1.94 12.95
C GLY A 345 -3.07 -1.87 12.76
N GLY A 346 -2.35 -2.95 13.07
CA GLY A 346 -0.92 -3.00 12.75
C GLY A 346 -0.64 -2.88 11.25
N LEU A 347 -1.49 -3.47 10.41
CA LEU A 347 -1.40 -3.37 8.94
C LEU A 347 -2.46 -2.40 8.39
N VAL A 348 -3.73 -2.60 8.77
CA VAL A 348 -4.88 -1.87 8.22
C VAL A 348 -5.75 -1.32 9.34
N GLY A 349 -5.95 0.01 9.39
CA GLY A 349 -6.81 0.62 10.41
C GLY A 349 -8.27 0.22 10.25
N GLU A 350 -8.89 0.62 9.15
CA GLU A 350 -10.24 0.20 8.75
C GLU A 350 -10.28 -0.20 7.27
N ALA A 351 -10.96 -1.30 6.98
CA ALA A 351 -11.27 -1.74 5.63
C ALA A 351 -12.78 -1.84 5.42
N ASP A 352 -13.34 -0.91 4.64
CA ASP A 352 -14.71 -0.95 4.11
C ASP A 352 -14.69 -1.29 2.62
N VAL A 353 -14.69 -2.59 2.32
CA VAL A 353 -14.33 -3.19 1.01
C VAL A 353 -15.20 -4.41 0.70
N ASP A 354 -15.13 -4.98 -0.50
CA ASP A 354 -15.77 -6.28 -0.77
C ASP A 354 -14.94 -7.44 -0.19
N THR A 355 -13.62 -7.42 -0.42
CA THR A 355 -12.72 -8.50 -0.01
C THR A 355 -11.45 -7.95 0.65
N ILE A 356 -11.05 -8.55 1.77
CA ILE A 356 -9.76 -8.27 2.42
C ILE A 356 -8.96 -9.56 2.64
N ASN A 357 -7.77 -9.64 2.08
CA ASN A 357 -6.86 -10.77 2.22
C ASN A 357 -5.53 -10.33 2.81
N ILE A 358 -5.06 -11.02 3.86
CA ILE A 358 -3.78 -10.80 4.52
C ILE A 358 -3.07 -12.14 4.64
N THR A 359 -1.90 -12.25 4.02
CA THR A 359 -1.12 -13.48 3.94
C THR A 359 0.34 -13.22 4.30
N ASP A 360 0.98 -14.17 5.00
CA ASP A 360 2.41 -14.13 5.32
C ASP A 360 2.85 -12.81 5.96
N SER A 361 2.02 -12.24 6.83
CA SER A 361 2.19 -10.86 7.30
C SER A 361 2.24 -10.74 8.82
N SER A 362 2.95 -9.74 9.31
CA SER A 362 3.18 -9.57 10.74
C SER A 362 3.15 -8.13 11.21
N PHE A 363 2.79 -7.98 12.48
CA PHE A 363 2.94 -6.74 13.22
C PHE A 363 3.69 -6.96 14.54
N ASN A 364 4.62 -6.07 14.88
CA ASN A 364 5.26 -6.03 16.18
C ASN A 364 5.33 -4.60 16.74
N GLY A 365 4.62 -4.33 17.83
CA GLY A 365 4.68 -3.01 18.45
C GLY A 365 3.55 -2.70 19.41
N THR A 366 3.29 -1.41 19.59
CA THR A 366 2.27 -0.91 20.53
C THR A 366 1.13 -0.28 19.76
N LEU A 367 -0.08 -0.78 19.98
CA LEU A 367 -1.31 -0.24 19.44
C LEU A 367 -2.19 0.32 20.57
N ASP A 368 -2.77 1.48 20.34
CA ASP A 368 -3.75 2.10 21.23
C ASP A 368 -4.95 2.64 20.43
N GLY A 369 -6.06 1.91 20.49
CA GLY A 369 -7.31 2.25 19.81
C GLY A 369 -8.24 3.19 20.60
N GLY A 370 -7.82 3.67 21.78
CA GLY A 370 -8.65 4.55 22.61
C GLY A 370 -10.06 3.99 22.83
N SER A 371 -11.10 4.75 22.53
CA SER A 371 -12.50 4.29 22.65
C SER A 371 -13.04 3.51 21.45
N GLY A 372 -12.24 3.25 20.40
CA GLY A 372 -12.68 2.61 19.16
C GLY A 372 -12.29 1.14 19.05
N THR A 373 -11.64 0.74 17.96
CA THR A 373 -11.21 -0.64 17.70
C THR A 373 -9.69 -0.74 17.59
N CYS A 374 -9.15 -1.87 18.01
CA CYS A 374 -7.73 -2.15 17.94
C CYS A 374 -7.51 -3.62 17.59
N GLY A 375 -6.74 -3.90 16.53
CA GLY A 375 -6.37 -5.25 16.12
C GLY A 375 -4.89 -5.33 15.74
N GLY A 376 -4.21 -6.40 16.15
CA GLY A 376 -2.79 -6.58 15.82
C GLY A 376 -2.49 -6.47 14.32
N LEU A 377 -3.39 -6.94 13.45
CA LEU A 377 -3.28 -6.82 12.00
C LEU A 377 -4.30 -5.84 11.44
N VAL A 378 -5.57 -5.97 11.82
CA VAL A 378 -6.67 -5.15 11.30
C VAL A 378 -7.53 -4.60 12.41
N GLY A 379 -7.74 -3.28 12.45
CA GLY A 379 -8.59 -2.63 13.45
C GLY A 379 -10.07 -2.97 13.25
N SER A 380 -10.60 -2.64 12.07
CA SER A 380 -11.99 -2.90 11.69
C SER A 380 -12.13 -3.46 10.28
N ILE A 381 -12.99 -4.46 10.12
CA ILE A 381 -13.35 -5.05 8.82
C ILE A 381 -14.86 -4.87 8.58
N TYR A 382 -15.21 -4.18 7.50
CA TYR A 382 -16.54 -4.13 6.92
C TYR A 382 -16.44 -4.71 5.52
N ALA A 383 -16.74 -6.01 5.37
CA ALA A 383 -16.51 -6.71 4.10
C ALA A 383 -17.52 -7.80 3.79
N ASN A 384 -17.54 -8.23 2.54
CA ASN A 384 -18.29 -9.41 2.13
C ASN A 384 -17.50 -10.68 2.43
N SER A 385 -16.20 -10.70 2.09
CA SER A 385 -15.33 -11.82 2.40
C SER A 385 -13.96 -11.39 2.93
N GLY A 386 -13.28 -12.30 3.62
CA GLY A 386 -11.88 -12.08 3.94
C GLY A 386 -11.10 -13.33 4.32
N LEU A 387 -9.79 -13.23 4.21
CA LEU A 387 -8.83 -14.25 4.59
C LEU A 387 -7.70 -13.61 5.37
N VAL A 388 -7.41 -14.12 6.56
CA VAL A 388 -6.17 -13.83 7.29
C VAL A 388 -5.47 -15.17 7.49
N THR A 389 -4.31 -15.37 6.88
CA THR A 389 -3.58 -16.63 7.00
C THR A 389 -2.07 -16.47 7.09
N GLN A 390 -1.40 -17.40 7.76
CA GLN A 390 0.05 -17.39 7.96
C GLN A 390 0.53 -16.03 8.48
N SER A 391 -0.24 -15.44 9.40
CA SER A 391 0.00 -14.08 9.85
C SER A 391 -0.03 -13.98 11.37
N PHE A 392 0.72 -13.04 11.93
CA PHE A 392 0.85 -12.94 13.38
C PHE A 392 1.04 -11.53 13.91
N ALA A 393 0.69 -11.32 15.18
CA ALA A 393 0.94 -10.07 15.86
C ALA A 393 1.57 -10.26 17.24
N THR A 394 2.56 -9.42 17.55
CA THR A 394 3.25 -9.36 18.84
C THR A 394 3.26 -7.94 19.39
N GLY A 395 3.55 -7.82 20.69
CA GLY A 395 3.57 -6.53 21.40
C GLY A 395 2.29 -6.31 22.20
N SER A 396 1.61 -5.18 22.02
CA SER A 396 0.44 -4.83 22.84
C SER A 396 -0.66 -4.13 22.05
N ALA A 397 -1.92 -4.47 22.32
CA ALA A 397 -3.10 -3.79 21.82
C ALA A 397 -3.96 -3.31 23.00
N THR A 398 -4.06 -1.99 23.16
CA THR A 398 -4.82 -1.38 24.25
C THR A 398 -6.03 -0.64 23.72
N VAL A 399 -7.15 -0.77 24.44
CA VAL A 399 -8.33 0.07 24.26
C VAL A 399 -8.75 0.61 25.63
N TRP A 400 -9.44 1.74 25.64
CA TRP A 400 -10.11 2.26 26.81
C TRP A 400 -11.45 1.54 27.01
N SER A 401 -12.48 1.91 26.27
CA SER A 401 -13.83 1.32 26.34
C SER A 401 -14.24 0.55 25.08
N GLY A 402 -13.30 0.43 24.13
CA GLY A 402 -13.50 -0.08 22.78
C GLY A 402 -13.41 -1.59 22.63
N ILE A 403 -13.05 -2.04 21.43
CA ILE A 403 -12.91 -3.45 21.07
C ILE A 403 -11.44 -3.75 20.74
N GLY A 404 -10.79 -4.58 21.56
CA GLY A 404 -9.43 -5.05 21.35
C GLY A 404 -9.39 -6.50 20.86
N GLY A 405 -8.63 -6.76 19.81
CA GLY A 405 -8.36 -8.09 19.27
C GLY A 405 -6.87 -8.30 19.07
N GLY A 406 -6.36 -9.50 19.37
CA GLY A 406 -4.93 -9.75 19.15
C GLY A 406 -4.52 -9.76 17.68
N LEU A 407 -5.41 -10.16 16.77
CA LEU A 407 -5.20 -10.04 15.32
C LEU A 407 -6.22 -9.12 14.66
N ILE A 408 -7.50 -9.31 14.97
CA ILE A 408 -8.60 -8.57 14.36
C ILE A 408 -9.40 -7.91 15.47
N GLY A 409 -9.52 -6.57 15.43
CA GLY A 409 -10.28 -5.82 16.42
C GLY A 409 -11.78 -6.12 16.32
N GLY A 410 -12.44 -5.55 15.31
CA GLY A 410 -13.87 -5.74 15.06
C GLY A 410 -14.17 -6.13 13.62
N THR A 411 -15.24 -6.90 13.42
CA THR A 411 -15.73 -7.27 12.09
C THR A 411 -17.22 -7.01 11.94
N SER A 412 -17.64 -6.78 10.71
CA SER A 412 -19.00 -6.81 10.23
C SER A 412 -18.98 -7.47 8.85
N ILE A 413 -19.06 -8.81 8.83
CA ILE A 413 -18.93 -9.62 7.61
C ILE A 413 -20.32 -10.09 7.12
N SER A 414 -20.60 -9.96 5.82
CA SER A 414 -21.87 -10.47 5.24
C SER A 414 -21.77 -11.88 4.65
N GLY A 415 -20.59 -12.26 4.12
CA GLY A 415 -20.30 -13.57 3.57
C GLY A 415 -19.50 -14.44 4.56
N GLY A 416 -18.18 -14.51 4.40
CA GLY A 416 -17.32 -15.36 5.22
C GLY A 416 -15.92 -14.77 5.45
N LEU A 417 -15.42 -14.89 6.68
CA LEU A 417 -14.05 -14.53 7.08
C LEU A 417 -13.34 -15.79 7.60
N THR A 418 -12.21 -16.14 6.99
CA THR A 418 -11.37 -17.24 7.49
C THR A 418 -10.10 -16.68 8.13
N LEU A 419 -9.89 -16.98 9.40
CA LEU A 419 -8.62 -16.78 10.10
C LEU A 419 -7.95 -18.14 10.27
N SER A 420 -6.85 -18.39 9.56
CA SER A 420 -6.21 -19.71 9.55
C SER A 420 -4.71 -19.65 9.76
N ASN A 421 -4.10 -20.68 10.36
CA ASN A 421 -2.65 -20.78 10.48
C ASN A 421 -2.01 -19.48 11.00
N SER A 422 -2.59 -18.88 12.03
CA SER A 422 -2.21 -17.53 12.47
C SER A 422 -2.16 -17.47 13.99
N TYR A 423 -1.39 -16.52 14.53
CA TYR A 423 -1.26 -16.42 15.98
C TYR A 423 -1.09 -15.00 16.50
N SER A 424 -1.52 -14.78 17.74
CA SER A 424 -1.18 -13.58 18.48
C SER A 424 -0.49 -13.95 19.78
N SER A 425 0.66 -13.32 20.04
CA SER A 425 1.31 -13.32 21.36
C SER A 425 1.23 -11.93 22.01
N SER A 426 0.30 -11.09 21.55
CA SER A 426 0.15 -9.72 22.00
C SER A 426 -0.57 -9.65 23.36
N SER A 427 -0.19 -8.69 24.20
CA SER A 427 -1.00 -8.31 25.36
C SER A 427 -2.21 -7.48 24.88
N VAL A 428 -3.43 -7.98 25.06
CA VAL A 428 -4.66 -7.30 24.64
C VAL A 428 -5.43 -6.82 25.88
N ASN A 429 -5.59 -5.51 26.04
CA ASN A 429 -6.07 -4.92 27.30
C ASN A 429 -7.20 -3.90 27.06
N SER A 430 -8.28 -4.03 27.82
CA SER A 430 -9.26 -2.96 28.03
C SER A 430 -9.03 -2.31 29.39
N THR A 431 -8.91 -0.98 29.42
CA THR A 431 -8.63 -0.22 30.65
C THR A 431 -9.87 0.39 31.30
N HIS A 432 -11.04 0.32 30.66
CA HIS A 432 -12.28 0.83 31.26
C HIS A 432 -12.81 -0.13 32.34
N ALA A 433 -13.29 0.44 33.45
CA ALA A 433 -13.69 -0.32 34.64
C ALA A 433 -14.92 -1.22 34.42
N SER A 434 -15.76 -0.91 33.43
CA SER A 434 -17.06 -1.57 33.22
C SER A 434 -17.44 -1.77 31.75
N SER A 435 -16.58 -1.38 30.81
CA SER A 435 -16.85 -1.49 29.37
C SER A 435 -15.61 -1.97 28.63
N GLY A 436 -15.79 -2.28 27.36
CA GLY A 436 -14.75 -2.81 26.50
C GLY A 436 -14.85 -4.31 26.28
N VAL A 437 -14.46 -4.71 25.08
CA VAL A 437 -14.49 -6.08 24.58
C VAL A 437 -13.07 -6.48 24.23
N VAL A 438 -12.63 -7.65 24.68
CA VAL A 438 -11.29 -8.15 24.41
C VAL A 438 -11.34 -9.60 23.95
N GLY A 439 -10.70 -9.87 22.81
CA GLY A 439 -10.48 -11.21 22.27
C GLY A 439 -9.01 -11.46 21.97
N GLY A 440 -8.48 -12.62 22.35
CA GLY A 440 -7.07 -12.94 22.10
C GLY A 440 -6.71 -13.04 20.61
N LEU A 441 -7.64 -13.49 19.75
CA LEU A 441 -7.50 -13.47 18.29
C LEU A 441 -8.44 -12.44 17.65
N VAL A 442 -9.74 -12.52 17.97
CA VAL A 442 -10.80 -11.69 17.38
C VAL A 442 -11.54 -10.93 18.49
N GLY A 443 -11.49 -9.60 18.49
CA GLY A 443 -12.18 -8.81 19.52
C GLY A 443 -13.70 -8.98 19.45
N SER A 444 -14.30 -8.56 18.34
CA SER A 444 -15.75 -8.68 18.09
C SER A 444 -16.05 -9.21 16.70
N GLY A 445 -16.81 -10.30 16.62
CA GLY A 445 -17.32 -10.88 15.38
C GLY A 445 -18.75 -10.45 15.06
N GLY A 446 -18.94 -9.48 14.16
CA GLY A 446 -20.26 -8.96 13.77
C GLY A 446 -20.68 -9.31 12.34
N GLY A 447 -21.92 -8.97 11.99
CA GLY A 447 -22.50 -9.20 10.66
C GLY A 447 -23.42 -10.43 10.57
N THR A 448 -23.82 -10.79 9.35
CA THR A 448 -24.72 -11.93 9.06
C THR A 448 -23.98 -13.16 8.56
N GLY A 449 -22.68 -13.05 8.29
CA GLY A 449 -21.85 -14.11 7.74
C GLY A 449 -21.25 -15.06 8.79
N THR A 450 -20.25 -15.82 8.34
CA THR A 450 -19.46 -16.73 9.19
C THR A 450 -18.05 -16.19 9.44
N ILE A 451 -17.51 -16.52 10.60
CA ILE A 451 -16.12 -16.31 10.97
C ILE A 451 -15.57 -17.68 11.35
N ASP A 452 -14.65 -18.20 10.55
CA ASP A 452 -14.04 -19.51 10.76
C ASP A 452 -12.60 -19.32 11.22
N VAL A 453 -12.28 -19.76 12.43
CA VAL A 453 -10.91 -19.74 12.97
C VAL A 453 -10.36 -21.16 12.99
N ILE A 454 -9.23 -21.36 12.32
CA ILE A 454 -8.69 -22.68 12.00
C ILE A 454 -7.20 -22.72 12.33
N ASN A 455 -6.68 -23.78 12.95
CA ASN A 455 -5.24 -24.00 13.14
C ASN A 455 -4.50 -22.77 13.67
N SER A 456 -5.05 -22.10 14.68
CA SER A 456 -4.57 -20.79 15.14
C SER A 456 -4.44 -20.76 16.64
N TYR A 457 -3.60 -19.88 17.18
CA TYR A 457 -3.42 -19.82 18.63
C TYR A 457 -3.20 -18.43 19.23
N PHE A 458 -3.57 -18.29 20.49
CA PHE A 458 -3.28 -17.12 21.31
C PHE A 458 -2.33 -17.48 22.46
N ALA A 459 -1.18 -16.80 22.55
CA ALA A 459 -0.19 -16.98 23.63
C ALA A 459 0.08 -15.69 24.41
N GLY A 460 -0.72 -14.65 24.18
CA GLY A 460 -0.61 -13.38 24.90
C GLY A 460 -1.37 -13.38 26.22
N THR A 461 -1.48 -12.20 26.81
CA THR A 461 -2.37 -11.92 27.95
C THR A 461 -3.61 -11.16 27.48
N ALA A 462 -4.77 -11.49 28.00
CA ALA A 462 -6.01 -10.77 27.67
C ALA A 462 -6.67 -10.26 28.96
N THR A 463 -6.81 -8.95 29.12
CA THR A 463 -7.37 -8.33 30.33
C THR A 463 -8.50 -7.36 30.02
N GLY A 464 -9.52 -7.34 30.88
CA GLY A 464 -10.72 -6.52 30.71
C GLY A 464 -11.81 -6.88 31.72
N ASN A 465 -12.80 -5.99 31.87
CA ASN A 465 -13.79 -6.04 32.95
C ASN A 465 -15.23 -6.36 32.49
N ASN A 466 -15.52 -6.50 31.19
CA ASN A 466 -16.88 -6.71 30.68
C ASN A 466 -17.03 -7.94 29.76
N ARG A 467 -16.49 -7.93 28.53
CA ARG A 467 -16.59 -9.08 27.59
C ARG A 467 -15.19 -9.53 27.18
N LEU A 468 -14.72 -10.64 27.73
CA LEU A 468 -13.33 -11.09 27.59
C LEU A 468 -13.28 -12.58 27.26
N GLY A 469 -12.55 -12.94 26.20
CA GLY A 469 -12.23 -14.32 25.88
C GLY A 469 -10.85 -14.50 25.27
N CYS A 470 -10.17 -15.60 25.60
CA CYS A 470 -8.81 -15.89 25.12
C CYS A 470 -8.72 -16.13 23.61
N VAL A 471 -9.85 -16.38 22.94
CA VAL A 471 -9.92 -16.49 21.48
C VAL A 471 -10.75 -15.36 20.90
N ALA A 472 -12.01 -15.27 21.31
CA ALA A 472 -12.94 -14.24 20.85
C ALA A 472 -13.58 -13.51 22.03
N GLY A 473 -13.78 -12.18 21.91
CA GLY A 473 -14.42 -11.38 22.95
C GLY A 473 -15.95 -11.44 22.90
N VAL A 474 -16.53 -11.14 21.74
CA VAL A 474 -17.97 -11.31 21.47
C VAL A 474 -18.18 -11.74 20.02
N ALA A 475 -19.22 -12.52 19.75
CA ALA A 475 -19.65 -12.81 18.39
C ALA A 475 -21.19 -12.71 18.28
N SER A 476 -21.66 -11.84 17.39
CA SER A 476 -23.05 -11.87 16.91
C SER A 476 -23.19 -12.59 15.56
N ALA A 477 -22.09 -12.66 14.80
CA ALA A 477 -21.98 -13.53 13.63
C ALA A 477 -21.79 -15.00 14.04
N THR A 478 -21.91 -15.92 13.09
CA THR A 478 -21.62 -17.35 13.34
C THR A 478 -20.11 -17.53 13.45
N LEU A 479 -19.61 -17.92 14.63
CA LEU A 479 -18.20 -18.21 14.87
C LEU A 479 -17.97 -19.72 14.92
N THR A 480 -17.11 -20.25 14.05
CA THR A 480 -16.66 -21.65 14.10
C THR A 480 -15.19 -21.73 14.45
N LEU A 481 -14.82 -22.70 15.28
CA LEU A 481 -13.46 -22.88 15.77
C LEU A 481 -13.03 -24.34 15.49
N SER A 482 -11.91 -24.52 14.80
CA SER A 482 -11.33 -25.83 14.47
C SER A 482 -9.83 -25.83 14.79
N ASP A 483 -9.38 -26.70 15.69
CA ASP A 483 -7.97 -26.81 16.08
C ASP A 483 -7.36 -25.46 16.53
N VAL A 484 -8.13 -24.72 17.34
CA VAL A 484 -7.74 -23.43 17.91
C VAL A 484 -7.33 -23.60 19.36
N TYR A 485 -6.18 -23.04 19.73
CA TYR A 485 -5.60 -23.19 21.07
C TYR A 485 -5.32 -21.84 21.74
N TYR A 486 -5.26 -21.81 23.07
CA TYR A 486 -4.74 -20.66 23.81
C TYR A 486 -3.91 -21.10 25.00
N ASP A 487 -2.95 -20.28 25.41
CA ASP A 487 -2.17 -20.52 26.63
C ASP A 487 -3.02 -20.21 27.88
N SER A 488 -3.44 -21.25 28.58
CA SER A 488 -4.27 -21.14 29.78
C SER A 488 -3.52 -20.61 31.01
N SER A 489 -2.19 -20.49 30.92
CA SER A 489 -1.32 -19.96 31.99
C SER A 489 -1.22 -18.43 31.90
N THR A 490 -1.44 -17.85 30.73
CA THR A 490 -1.39 -16.39 30.49
C THR A 490 -2.78 -15.79 30.27
N CYS A 491 -3.76 -16.62 29.90
CA CYS A 491 -5.15 -16.23 29.75
C CYS A 491 -6.06 -17.29 30.37
N ASP A 492 -6.69 -16.95 31.50
CA ASP A 492 -7.50 -17.87 32.30
C ASP A 492 -9.01 -17.66 32.12
N LYS A 493 -9.42 -16.74 31.25
CA LYS A 493 -10.83 -16.32 31.12
C LYS A 493 -11.49 -16.84 29.85
N ASN A 494 -12.46 -17.73 30.08
CA ASN A 494 -13.36 -18.26 29.05
C ASN A 494 -14.84 -17.88 29.29
N THR A 495 -15.10 -16.91 30.18
CA THR A 495 -16.45 -16.58 30.65
C THR A 495 -16.68 -15.08 30.71
N VAL A 496 -17.59 -14.54 29.88
CA VAL A 496 -18.70 -13.68 30.34
C VAL A 496 -19.93 -13.80 29.41
N ASP A 497 -21.02 -14.29 29.99
CA ASP A 497 -22.45 -14.21 29.63
C ASP A 497 -22.94 -14.39 28.17
N SER A 498 -23.67 -15.51 28.00
CA SER A 498 -24.92 -15.69 27.21
C SER A 498 -24.94 -16.29 25.80
N ALA A 499 -23.91 -17.06 25.36
CA ALA A 499 -24.04 -18.11 24.33
C ALA A 499 -22.73 -18.94 24.25
N PRO A 500 -22.66 -20.12 23.58
CA PRO A 500 -21.61 -21.12 23.76
C PRO A 500 -20.29 -20.76 23.05
N TYR A 501 -19.79 -19.54 23.23
CA TYR A 501 -18.65 -18.99 22.47
C TYR A 501 -17.28 -19.35 23.04
N ALA A 502 -17.22 -20.38 23.88
CA ALA A 502 -16.00 -20.94 24.46
C ALA A 502 -15.54 -22.15 23.62
N GLY A 503 -14.85 -21.92 22.49
CA GLY A 503 -14.44 -23.03 21.59
C GLY A 503 -12.96 -23.09 21.24
N GLY A 504 -12.10 -22.38 21.96
CA GLY A 504 -10.66 -22.65 21.95
C GLY A 504 -10.28 -23.71 22.98
N THR A 505 -9.27 -24.53 22.68
CA THR A 505 -8.73 -25.50 23.63
C THR A 505 -7.60 -24.85 24.45
N GLY A 506 -7.84 -24.62 25.73
CA GLY A 506 -6.82 -24.10 26.64
C GLY A 506 -5.75 -25.15 26.92
N GLN A 507 -4.48 -24.78 26.77
CA GLN A 507 -3.33 -25.62 27.06
C GLN A 507 -2.35 -24.85 27.95
N PRO A 508 -1.77 -25.47 28.99
CA PRO A 508 -0.69 -24.84 29.75
C PRO A 508 0.50 -24.49 28.86
N THR A 509 1.32 -23.51 29.25
CA THR A 509 2.49 -23.05 28.47
C THR A 509 3.39 -24.21 28.06
N ALA A 510 3.65 -25.16 28.96
CA ALA A 510 4.49 -26.32 28.67
C ALA A 510 3.94 -27.21 27.54
N ASN A 511 2.61 -27.32 27.42
CA ASN A 511 1.97 -28.08 26.34
C ASN A 511 1.93 -27.29 25.02
N MET A 512 1.95 -25.96 25.11
CA MET A 512 2.04 -25.08 23.94
C MET A 512 3.47 -24.98 23.39
N GLN A 513 4.49 -25.14 24.24
CA GLN A 513 5.91 -25.03 23.90
C GLN A 513 6.58 -26.39 23.65
N THR A 514 5.89 -27.25 22.91
CA THR A 514 6.34 -28.60 22.57
C THR A 514 6.92 -28.68 21.17
N ALA A 515 7.82 -29.64 20.95
CA ALA A 515 8.31 -29.99 19.60
C ALA A 515 7.32 -30.89 18.83
N THR A 516 6.27 -31.39 19.49
CA THR A 516 5.25 -32.25 18.86
C THR A 516 4.20 -31.39 18.16
N PRO A 517 3.94 -31.59 16.86
CA PRO A 517 2.88 -30.86 16.16
C PRO A 517 1.50 -31.09 16.79
N PHE A 518 0.68 -30.04 16.81
CA PHE A 518 -0.73 -30.19 17.15
C PHE A 518 -1.47 -31.03 16.10
N PRO A 519 -2.56 -31.72 16.49
CA PRO A 519 -3.41 -32.44 15.54
C PRO A 519 -3.81 -31.54 14.37
N ASN A 520 -3.72 -32.06 13.13
CA ASN A 520 -4.07 -31.39 11.88
C ASN A 520 -3.23 -30.17 11.49
N TRP A 521 -2.19 -29.81 12.25
CA TRP A 521 -1.31 -28.69 11.90
C TRP A 521 -0.24 -29.13 10.91
N ASN A 522 -0.07 -28.35 9.85
CA ASN A 522 0.88 -28.63 8.78
C ASN A 522 2.30 -28.17 9.17
N THR A 523 3.26 -29.09 9.22
CA THR A 523 4.67 -28.79 9.51
C THR A 523 5.42 -28.07 8.37
N GLY A 524 4.79 -27.92 7.21
CA GLY A 524 5.26 -27.03 6.14
C GLY A 524 4.86 -25.56 6.35
N VAL A 525 3.94 -25.29 7.28
CA VAL A 525 3.48 -23.94 7.68
C VAL A 525 4.00 -23.58 9.07
N TRP A 526 4.06 -24.55 9.97
CA TRP A 526 4.42 -24.33 11.37
C TRP A 526 5.75 -25.00 11.72
N ASN A 527 6.64 -24.24 12.36
CA ASN A 527 7.85 -24.72 12.98
C ASN A 527 7.63 -24.97 14.48
N PHE A 528 7.95 -26.18 14.95
CA PHE A 528 7.79 -26.60 16.34
C PHE A 528 9.16 -26.83 16.99
N LEU A 529 9.49 -26.02 18.00
CA LEU A 529 10.75 -26.10 18.73
C LEU A 529 10.47 -26.26 20.23
N SER A 530 11.19 -27.18 20.88
CA SER A 530 11.05 -27.37 22.34
C SER A 530 11.40 -26.08 23.09
N GLY A 531 10.50 -25.64 23.97
CA GLY A 531 10.67 -24.39 24.73
C GLY A 531 10.27 -23.12 23.98
N SER A 532 9.63 -23.23 22.81
CA SER A 532 9.07 -22.10 22.05
C SER A 532 7.66 -22.42 21.58
N TYR A 533 6.80 -21.40 21.49
CA TYR A 533 5.49 -21.56 20.84
C TYR A 533 5.69 -21.89 19.36
N PRO A 534 4.71 -22.52 18.67
CA PRO A 534 4.80 -22.77 17.24
C PRO A 534 5.01 -21.47 16.46
N GLN A 535 5.94 -21.43 15.53
CA GLN A 535 6.26 -20.24 14.74
C GLN A 535 5.91 -20.44 13.27
N LEU A 536 5.58 -19.36 12.57
CA LEU A 536 5.35 -19.33 11.13
C LEU A 536 6.65 -19.20 10.34
#